data_AF-A0AAV4GD24-F1
#
_entry.id   AF-A0AAV4GD24-F1
#
_cell.length_a   1.000
_cell.length_b   1.000
_cell.length_c   1.000
_cell.angle_alpha   90.00
_cell.angle_beta   90.00
_cell.angle_gamma   90.00
#
_symmetry.space_group_name_H-M   'P 1'
#
loop_
_entity.id
_entity.type
_entity.pdbx_description
1 polymer ?
#
loop_
_entity_poly.entity_id
_entity_poly.type
_entity_poly.pdbx_seq_one_letter_code
_entity_poly.pdbx_strand_id
1 'polypeptide(L)'
;MKKLKDAPAVRNSDRTKAQRLDFATWLLQNTQHCNLMYTDEVGIIRTRAQARRGDRPVRIVQGRRGQNLTMTFGVNVVNGLDHDELHQGGMTAERFNQFLHDTSLQCNPGQEVCFIFDNARAHGRAAGDNLPAQFEMQYLPPYQFTFSKYL
;
A
#
# COMPACT_ATOMS: atom_id res chain seq x y z
N MET A 1 19.40 18.75 9.40
CA MET A 1 18.88 18.88 8.02
C MET A 1 19.29 17.63 7.25
N LYS A 2 18.37 16.68 7.00
CA LYS A 2 18.69 15.41 6.32
C LYS A 2 18.94 15.71 4.84
N LYS A 3 20.19 15.55 4.37
CA LYS A 3 20.59 15.91 3.01
C LYS A 3 19.82 15.01 2.01
N LEU A 4 18.98 15.62 1.18
CA LEU A 4 18.18 15.00 0.11
C LEU A 4 18.97 14.74 -1.19
N LYS A 5 20.30 14.89 -1.18
CA LYS A 5 21.12 14.98 -2.41
C LYS A 5 21.50 13.64 -3.05
N ASP A 6 21.39 12.53 -2.33
CA ASP A 6 21.78 11.20 -2.86
C ASP A 6 20.62 10.44 -3.53
N ALA A 7 19.39 10.97 -3.45
CA ALA A 7 18.20 10.26 -3.88
C ALA A 7 18.16 9.92 -5.40
N PRO A 8 18.54 10.82 -6.34
CA PRO A 8 18.45 10.51 -7.77
C PRO A 8 19.49 9.48 -8.24
N ALA A 9 20.73 9.58 -7.73
CA ALA A 9 21.82 8.69 -8.10
C ALA A 9 21.56 7.26 -7.57
N VAL A 10 21.07 7.14 -6.34
CA VAL A 10 20.70 5.84 -5.75
C VAL A 10 19.50 5.23 -6.48
N ARG A 11 18.48 6.03 -6.82
CA ARG A 11 17.27 5.60 -7.57
C ARG A 11 17.59 4.99 -8.95
N ASN A 12 18.64 5.50 -9.59
CA ASN A 12 19.05 5.10 -10.94
C ASN A 12 20.34 4.29 -10.95
N SER A 13 20.78 3.81 -9.79
CA SER A 13 21.91 2.90 -9.68
C SER A 13 21.66 1.63 -10.49
N ASP A 14 22.72 1.00 -11.00
CA ASP A 14 22.60 -0.23 -11.77
C ASP A 14 21.96 -1.35 -10.95
N ARG A 15 22.21 -1.37 -9.64
CA ARG A 15 21.51 -2.25 -8.69
C ARG A 15 20.00 -2.03 -8.71
N THR A 16 19.52 -0.80 -8.56
CA THR A 16 18.08 -0.54 -8.57
C THR A 16 17.47 -0.83 -9.93
N LYS A 17 18.16 -0.54 -11.04
CA LYS A 17 17.70 -0.90 -12.38
C LYS A 17 17.58 -2.41 -12.57
N ALA A 18 18.57 -3.19 -12.12
CA ALA A 18 18.53 -4.65 -12.15
C ALA A 18 17.32 -5.19 -11.36
N GLN A 19 17.12 -4.72 -10.12
CA GLN A 19 15.94 -5.10 -9.32
C GLN A 19 14.61 -4.77 -10.00
N ARG A 20 14.53 -3.67 -10.74
CA ARG A 20 13.33 -3.31 -11.51
C ARG A 20 13.14 -4.20 -12.73
N LEU A 21 14.22 -4.59 -13.39
CA LEU A 21 14.17 -5.52 -14.52
C LEU A 21 13.74 -6.91 -14.05
N ASP A 22 14.27 -7.39 -12.93
CA ASP A 22 13.90 -8.67 -12.34
C ASP A 22 12.40 -8.68 -11.99
N PHE A 23 11.92 -7.63 -11.31
CA PHE A 23 10.50 -7.49 -11.00
C PHE A 23 9.63 -7.40 -12.26
N ALA A 24 10.03 -6.63 -13.27
CA ALA A 24 9.26 -6.52 -14.52
C ALA A 24 9.20 -7.86 -15.26
N THR A 25 10.28 -8.63 -15.26
CA THR A 25 10.33 -9.97 -15.85
C THR A 25 9.40 -10.92 -15.10
N TRP A 26 9.48 -10.93 -13.77
CA TRP A 26 8.57 -11.70 -12.92
C TRP A 26 7.10 -11.29 -13.16
N LEU A 27 6.81 -9.99 -13.25
CA LEU A 27 5.46 -9.48 -13.46
C LEU A 27 4.90 -9.99 -14.80
N LEU A 28 5.66 -9.87 -15.89
CA LEU A 28 5.25 -10.35 -17.20
C LEU A 28 4.97 -11.85 -17.22
N GLN A 29 5.75 -12.64 -16.46
CA GLN A 29 5.51 -14.07 -16.32
C GLN A 29 4.25 -14.37 -15.51
N ASN A 30 4.02 -13.65 -14.41
CA ASN A 30 2.95 -13.95 -13.46
C ASN A 30 1.58 -13.37 -13.83
N THR A 31 1.53 -12.31 -14.66
CA THR A 31 0.26 -11.75 -15.17
C THR A 31 -0.63 -12.77 -15.88
N GLN A 32 -0.08 -13.90 -16.34
CA GLN A 32 -0.82 -14.96 -17.01
C GLN A 32 -1.26 -16.10 -16.08
N HIS A 33 -0.72 -16.15 -14.86
CA HIS A 33 -0.85 -17.29 -13.96
C HIS A 33 -1.67 -16.96 -12.71
N CYS A 34 -1.49 -15.75 -12.17
CA CYS A 34 -2.18 -15.32 -10.96
C CYS A 34 -2.85 -13.96 -11.13
N ASN A 35 -3.86 -13.72 -10.32
CA ASN A 35 -4.52 -12.43 -10.27
C ASN A 35 -3.67 -11.48 -9.42
N LEU A 36 -3.28 -10.38 -10.01
CA LEU A 36 -2.42 -9.41 -9.36
C LEU A 36 -3.27 -8.44 -8.55
N MET A 37 -2.98 -8.37 -7.25
CA MET A 37 -3.63 -7.47 -6.33
C MET A 37 -2.63 -6.46 -5.79
N TYR A 38 -2.77 -5.20 -6.21
CA TYR A 38 -1.94 -4.11 -5.74
C TYR A 38 -2.52 -3.52 -4.45
N THR A 39 -1.70 -3.45 -3.41
CA THR A 39 -2.07 -2.89 -2.12
C THR A 39 -1.26 -1.63 -1.85
N ASP A 40 -1.96 -0.54 -1.53
CA ASP A 40 -1.34 0.73 -1.15
C ASP A 40 -2.16 1.46 -0.07
N GLU A 41 -1.56 2.50 0.50
CA GLU A 41 -2.11 3.29 1.59
C GLU A 41 -2.07 4.78 1.28
N VAL A 42 -3.16 5.46 1.63
CA VAL A 42 -3.24 6.92 1.56
C VAL A 42 -3.58 7.53 2.92
N GLY A 43 -2.73 8.44 3.35
CA GLY A 43 -2.98 9.27 4.53
C GLY A 43 -3.97 10.38 4.21
N ILE A 44 -5.12 10.37 4.87
CA ILE A 44 -6.16 11.40 4.75
C ILE A 44 -6.12 12.29 5.99
N ILE A 45 -5.80 13.56 5.79
CA ILE A 45 -5.85 14.57 6.85
C ILE A 45 -7.23 15.23 6.83
N ARG A 46 -7.99 15.14 7.92
CA ARG A 46 -9.23 15.90 8.07
C ARG A 46 -8.93 17.41 8.07
N THR A 47 -9.32 18.11 7.00
CA THR A 47 -9.06 19.55 6.81
C THR A 47 -10.17 20.45 7.38
N ARG A 48 -11.34 19.90 7.72
CA ARG A 48 -12.48 20.66 8.27
C ARG A 48 -12.75 20.26 9.72
N ALA A 49 -12.80 21.26 10.60
CA ALA A 49 -13.33 21.10 11.95
C ALA A 49 -14.86 21.03 11.90
N GLN A 50 -15.46 20.13 12.68
CA GLN A 50 -16.90 20.16 12.94
C GLN A 50 -17.19 21.15 14.07
N ALA A 51 -18.18 22.01 13.87
CA ALA A 51 -18.73 22.89 14.90
C ALA A 51 -20.24 22.71 14.97
N ARG A 52 -20.84 22.98 16.13
CA ARG A 52 -22.30 22.95 16.27
C ARG A 52 -22.91 24.03 15.37
N ARG A 53 -24.14 23.81 14.91
CA ARG A 53 -24.85 24.77 14.05
C ARG A 53 -25.01 26.10 14.80
N GLY A 54 -24.39 27.16 14.27
CA GLY A 54 -24.35 28.49 14.90
C GLY A 54 -22.96 28.90 15.41
N ASP A 55 -22.03 27.95 15.56
CA ASP A 55 -20.66 28.24 15.99
C ASP A 55 -19.71 28.36 14.79
N ARG A 56 -18.77 29.31 14.88
CA ARG A 56 -17.65 29.37 13.93
C ARG A 56 -16.72 28.17 14.19
N PRO A 57 -16.36 27.37 13.17
CA PRO A 57 -15.34 26.34 13.32
C PRO A 57 -14.05 26.96 13.86
N VAL A 58 -13.51 26.38 14.93
CA VAL A 58 -12.33 26.90 15.62
C VAL A 58 -11.18 27.06 14.61
N ARG A 59 -10.59 28.27 14.62
CA ARG A 59 -9.40 28.66 13.86
C ARG A 59 -8.35 27.54 13.90
N ILE A 60 -7.78 27.18 12.75
CA ILE A 60 -6.68 26.21 12.64
C ILE A 60 -5.66 26.49 13.74
N VAL A 61 -5.64 25.67 14.79
CA VAL A 61 -4.69 25.81 15.89
C VAL A 61 -3.40 25.15 15.40
N GLN A 62 -2.35 25.95 15.16
CA GLN A 62 -1.03 25.41 14.84
C GLN A 62 -0.64 24.38 15.93
N GLY A 63 -0.50 23.12 15.55
CA GLY A 63 -0.13 22.02 16.44
C GLY A 63 -1.19 20.95 16.68
N ARG A 64 -2.48 21.21 16.40
CA ARG A 64 -3.51 20.14 16.35
C ARG A 64 -3.71 19.70 14.89
N ARG A 65 -2.91 18.73 14.44
CA ARG A 65 -3.25 17.97 13.24
C ARG A 65 -4.57 17.24 13.53
N GLY A 66 -5.55 17.33 12.62
CA GLY A 66 -6.74 16.48 12.69
C GLY A 66 -6.32 15.01 12.82
N GLN A 67 -7.22 14.15 13.30
CA GLN A 67 -6.93 12.72 13.35
C GLN A 67 -6.45 12.25 11.97
N ASN A 68 -5.22 11.76 11.89
CA ASN A 68 -4.70 11.16 10.67
C ASN A 68 -5.51 9.90 10.45
N LEU A 69 -6.25 9.86 9.34
CA LEU A 69 -6.87 8.64 8.87
C LEU A 69 -5.93 8.04 7.84
N THR A 70 -5.86 6.73 7.79
CA THR A 70 -5.16 5.98 6.75
C THR A 70 -6.19 5.08 6.11
N MET A 71 -6.32 5.20 4.80
CA MET A 71 -7.10 4.30 3.98
C MET A 71 -6.14 3.33 3.31
N THR A 72 -6.40 2.04 3.43
CA THR A 72 -5.67 0.96 2.77
C THR A 72 -6.61 0.31 1.79
N PHE A 73 -6.13 -0.01 0.59
CA PHE A 73 -6.97 -0.57 -0.44
C PHE A 73 -6.20 -1.58 -1.29
N GLY A 74 -6.91 -2.62 -1.73
CA GLY A 74 -6.43 -3.68 -2.59
C GLY A 74 -7.15 -3.62 -3.94
N VAL A 75 -6.39 -3.40 -5.01
CA VAL A 75 -6.92 -3.27 -6.37
C VAL A 75 -6.45 -4.45 -7.21
N ASN A 76 -7.42 -5.20 -7.71
CA ASN A 76 -7.25 -6.28 -8.65
C ASN A 76 -7.22 -5.76 -10.09
N VAL A 77 -6.27 -6.24 -10.90
CA VAL A 77 -6.14 -5.85 -12.31
C VAL A 77 -7.40 -6.17 -13.13
N VAL A 78 -8.12 -7.24 -12.78
CA VAL A 78 -9.31 -7.71 -13.52
C VAL A 78 -10.59 -7.06 -13.01
N ASN A 79 -10.75 -6.98 -11.69
CA ASN A 79 -12.03 -6.62 -11.06
C ASN A 79 -12.08 -5.18 -10.52
N GLY A 80 -10.94 -4.48 -10.44
CA GLY A 80 -10.85 -3.16 -9.83
C GLY A 80 -10.68 -3.26 -8.31
N LEU A 81 -11.33 -2.37 -7.55
CA LEU A 81 -11.21 -2.34 -6.09
C LEU A 81 -11.86 -3.58 -5.47
N ASP A 82 -11.05 -4.46 -4.87
CA ASP A 82 -11.53 -5.69 -4.24
C ASP A 82 -11.81 -5.49 -2.74
N HIS A 83 -10.95 -4.75 -2.03
CA HIS A 83 -11.11 -4.47 -0.59
C HIS A 83 -10.57 -3.10 -0.19
N ASP A 84 -11.20 -2.45 0.77
CA ASP A 84 -10.70 -1.22 1.40
C ASP A 84 -10.99 -1.15 2.89
N GLU A 85 -10.09 -0.52 3.63
CA GLU A 85 -10.22 -0.29 5.06
C GLU A 85 -9.80 1.13 5.43
N LEU A 86 -10.59 1.75 6.31
CA LEU A 86 -10.28 3.06 6.88
C LEU A 86 -9.99 2.93 8.36
N HIS A 87 -8.80 3.34 8.78
CA HIS A 87 -8.42 3.32 10.19
C HIS A 87 -7.82 4.64 10.66
N GLN A 88 -7.91 4.88 11.97
CA GLN A 88 -7.29 6.04 12.60
C GLN A 88 -5.85 5.73 13.01
N GLY A 89 -4.93 6.65 12.73
CA GLY A 89 -3.49 6.49 12.94
C GLY A 89 -2.76 6.02 11.69
N GLY A 90 -1.48 5.67 11.83
CA GLY A 90 -0.68 5.12 10.73
C GLY A 90 -0.80 3.60 10.62
N MET A 91 -0.32 3.07 9.49
CA MET A 91 -0.23 1.63 9.26
C MET A 91 0.79 0.98 10.20
N THR A 92 0.42 -0.15 10.80
CA THR A 92 1.29 -1.03 11.58
C THR A 92 1.37 -2.40 10.90
N ALA A 93 2.41 -3.18 11.18
CA ALA A 93 2.53 -4.54 10.62
C ALA A 93 1.34 -5.44 10.97
N GLU A 94 0.80 -5.31 12.18
CA GLU A 94 -0.38 -6.06 12.63
C GLU A 94 -1.62 -5.68 11.81
N ARG A 95 -1.86 -4.38 11.60
CA ARG A 95 -2.98 -3.90 10.78
C ARG A 95 -2.84 -4.33 9.33
N PHE A 96 -1.62 -4.27 8.78
CA PHE A 96 -1.37 -4.70 7.41
C PHE A 96 -1.60 -6.21 7.24
N ASN A 97 -1.15 -7.03 8.19
CA ASN A 97 -1.42 -8.47 8.18
C ASN A 97 -2.91 -8.78 8.29
N GLN A 98 -3.64 -8.04 9.13
CA GLN A 98 -5.09 -8.17 9.23
C GLN A 98 -5.77 -7.82 7.91
N PHE A 99 -5.37 -6.71 7.28
CA PHE A 99 -5.87 -6.32 5.96
C PHE A 99 -5.64 -7.42 4.91
N LEU A 100 -4.44 -7.99 4.83
CA LEU A 100 -4.15 -9.09 3.89
C LEU A 100 -5.01 -10.32 4.16
N HIS A 101 -5.16 -10.69 5.43
CA HIS A 101 -6.02 -11.80 5.84
C HIS A 101 -7.48 -11.54 5.44
N ASP A 102 -8.03 -10.38 5.75
CA ASP A 102 -9.43 -10.04 5.47
C ASP A 102 -9.67 -9.93 3.96
N THR A 103 -8.70 -9.43 3.20
CA THR A 103 -8.73 -9.45 1.74
C THR A 103 -8.75 -10.88 1.20
N SER A 104 -7.92 -11.77 1.77
CA SER A 104 -7.83 -13.17 1.35
C SER A 104 -9.15 -13.93 1.53
N LEU A 105 -9.95 -13.56 2.54
CA LEU A 105 -11.28 -14.13 2.77
C LEU A 105 -12.31 -13.69 1.73
N GLN A 106 -12.08 -12.57 1.06
CA GLN A 106 -12.96 -12.04 0.02
C GLN A 106 -12.61 -12.57 -1.37
N CYS A 107 -11.38 -13.07 -1.56
CA CYS A 107 -10.97 -13.68 -2.81
C CYS A 107 -11.70 -15.00 -3.07
N ASN A 108 -11.96 -15.29 -4.35
CA ASN A 108 -12.60 -16.54 -4.75
C ASN A 108 -11.73 -17.76 -4.38
N PRO A 109 -12.31 -18.81 -3.76
CA PRO A 109 -11.59 -20.05 -3.53
C PRO A 109 -11.04 -20.66 -4.83
N GLY A 110 -9.77 -21.08 -4.81
CA GLY A 110 -9.10 -21.71 -5.96
C GLY A 110 -8.52 -20.74 -6.98
N GLN A 111 -8.67 -19.42 -6.77
CA GLN A 111 -8.00 -18.41 -7.56
C GLN A 111 -6.60 -18.15 -6.98
N GLU A 112 -5.56 -18.32 -7.78
CA GLU A 112 -4.21 -17.88 -7.40
C GLU A 112 -4.17 -16.36 -7.42
N VAL A 113 -3.71 -15.76 -6.31
CA VAL A 113 -3.64 -14.31 -6.13
C VAL A 113 -2.25 -13.94 -5.66
N CYS A 114 -1.65 -12.93 -6.29
CA CYS A 114 -0.39 -12.36 -5.84
C CYS A 114 -0.61 -10.95 -5.30
N PHE A 115 -0.36 -10.76 -4.01
CA PHE A 115 -0.36 -9.45 -3.38
C PHE A 115 0.94 -8.71 -3.71
N ILE A 116 0.81 -7.50 -4.24
CA ILE A 116 1.91 -6.62 -4.63
C ILE A 116 1.85 -5.34 -3.80
N PHE A 117 2.90 -5.05 -3.04
CA PHE A 117 2.97 -3.84 -2.21
C PHE A 117 4.42 -3.39 -2.02
N ASP A 118 4.61 -2.17 -1.53
CA ASP A 118 5.95 -1.63 -1.29
C ASP A 118 6.64 -2.32 -0.09
N ASN A 119 7.96 -2.15 0.03
CA ASN A 119 8.72 -2.69 1.15
C ASN A 119 8.80 -1.68 2.32
N ALA A 120 7.69 -1.00 2.64
CA ALA A 120 7.63 -0.15 3.82
C ALA A 120 7.88 -0.96 5.09
N ARG A 121 8.32 -0.28 6.16
CA ARG A 121 8.66 -0.95 7.42
C ARG A 121 7.47 -1.72 8.03
N ALA A 122 6.25 -1.24 7.82
CA ALA A 122 5.05 -1.95 8.25
C ALA A 122 4.87 -3.27 7.48
N HIS A 123 5.26 -3.30 6.21
CA HIS A 123 5.12 -4.46 5.31
C HIS A 123 6.28 -5.44 5.42
N GLY A 124 7.46 -5.01 5.88
CA GLY A 124 8.65 -5.84 6.02
C GLY A 124 8.54 -7.01 7.01
N ARG A 125 7.37 -7.17 7.66
CA ARG A 125 6.98 -8.34 8.46
C ARG A 125 5.60 -8.87 8.07
N ALA A 126 5.17 -8.64 6.83
CA ALA A 126 3.96 -9.26 6.29
C ALA A 126 4.15 -10.78 6.44
N ALA A 127 3.33 -11.39 7.29
CA ALA A 127 3.46 -12.78 7.68
C ALA A 127 2.80 -13.64 6.61
N GLY A 128 3.53 -13.87 5.51
CA GLY A 128 3.10 -14.75 4.42
C GLY A 128 2.70 -16.13 4.90
N ASP A 129 3.33 -16.59 5.99
CA ASP A 129 3.06 -17.88 6.63
C ASP A 129 1.61 -18.03 7.14
N ASN A 130 0.89 -16.92 7.33
CA ASN A 130 -0.52 -16.93 7.76
C ASN A 130 -1.51 -16.89 6.59
N LEU A 131 -1.03 -16.72 5.35
CA LEU A 131 -1.88 -16.74 4.18
C LEU A 131 -2.02 -18.17 3.63
N PRO A 132 -3.20 -18.57 3.12
CA PRO A 132 -3.37 -19.83 2.43
C PRO A 132 -2.39 -19.97 1.24
N ALA A 133 -2.03 -21.21 0.88
CA ALA A 133 -1.02 -21.50 -0.14
C ALA A 133 -1.34 -20.94 -1.55
N GLN A 134 -2.61 -20.59 -1.82
CA GLN A 134 -3.04 -19.95 -3.06
C GLN A 134 -2.67 -18.46 -3.16
N PHE A 135 -2.14 -17.88 -2.08
CA PHE A 135 -1.73 -16.48 -2.02
C PHE A 135 -0.22 -16.36 -2.00
N GLU A 136 0.31 -15.60 -2.94
CA GLU A 136 1.72 -15.23 -2.99
C GLU A 136 1.89 -13.75 -2.64
N MET A 137 3.08 -13.39 -2.16
CA MET A 137 3.42 -12.01 -1.88
C MET A 137 4.65 -11.60 -2.69
N GLN A 138 4.57 -10.44 -3.32
CA GLN A 138 5.66 -9.86 -4.07
C GLN A 138 5.87 -8.40 -3.67
N TYR A 139 7.10 -8.06 -3.29
CA TYR A 139 7.47 -6.69 -2.96
C TYR A 139 7.83 -5.90 -4.21
N LEU A 140 7.36 -4.65 -4.27
CA LEU A 140 7.82 -3.68 -5.26
C LEU A 140 9.31 -3.35 -5.02
N PRO A 141 10.10 -3.23 -6.09
CA PRO A 141 11.49 -2.84 -5.96
C PRO A 141 11.60 -1.37 -5.52
N PRO A 142 12.72 -0.97 -4.91
CA PRO A 142 12.88 0.36 -4.35
C PRO A 142 12.59 1.49 -5.34
N TYR A 143 11.94 2.55 -4.82
CA TYR A 143 11.68 3.79 -5.53
C TYR A 143 10.80 3.65 -6.79
N GLN A 144 9.95 2.64 -6.85
CA GLN A 144 8.90 2.55 -7.86
C GLN A 144 7.62 3.24 -7.38
N PHE A 145 7.62 4.57 -7.38
CA PHE A 145 6.39 5.35 -7.16
C PHE A 145 5.51 5.40 -8.42
N THR A 146 6.02 4.97 -9.58
CA THR A 146 5.33 5.11 -10.86
C THR A 146 4.23 4.07 -11.07
N PHE A 147 4.30 2.88 -10.45
CA PHE A 147 3.23 1.87 -10.58
C PHE A 147 2.00 2.18 -9.70
N SER A 148 2.18 2.86 -8.56
CA SER A 148 1.09 3.26 -7.64
C SER A 148 0.25 4.45 -8.15
N LYS A 149 0.69 5.16 -9.21
CA LYS A 149 -0.02 6.33 -9.77
C LYS A 149 -1.06 6.05 -10.85
N TYR A 150 -1.14 4.81 -11.34
CA TYR A 150 -2.08 4.40 -12.39
C TYR A 150 -3.16 3.44 -11.88
N LEU A 151 -3.22 3.25 -10.56
CA LEU A 151 -4.37 2.76 -9.81
C LEU A 151 -5.13 3.97 -9.28
#